data_AF-C4L1A9-F1
#
_entry.id   AF-C4L1A9-F1
#
_cell.length_a   1.000
_cell.length_b   1.000
_cell.length_c   1.000
_cell.angle_alpha   90.00
_cell.angle_beta   90.00
_cell.angle_gamma   90.00
#
_symmetry.space_group_name_H-M   'P 1'
#
loop_
_entity.id
_entity.type
_entity.pdbx_description
1 polymer ?
#
loop_
_entity_poly.entity_id
_entity_poly.type
_entity_poly.pdbx_seq_one_letter_code
_entity_poly.pdbx_strand_id
1 'polypeptide(L)'
;MWQGEIKDLSLHVCVLGLSDLPELLAVQDTVIQALAEPEHYQSLSVEEFTKLLTDQTLIGAKSNGRIIAFRAMLIPPIDAEHLGRDIGWPEDSLERVLYQEVTNVHPDFRGYGLQTHLGKLLMAQVESDDRFDVVCATVAPFNIPSMKDKFTLGLRIGALKEKYGGKLRYIFYKELHRSWHPTSEVMDLPMKERMKQVELLQTGWIGTGMMKQGEQWIVRYEK
;
A
#
# COMPACT_ATOMS: atom_id res chain seq x y z
N MET A 1 15.89 11.77 5.14
CA MET A 1 14.47 11.38 5.22
C MET A 1 14.08 11.06 6.65
N TRP A 2 14.82 10.24 7.40
CA TRP A 2 14.70 10.16 8.87
C TRP A 2 15.89 9.39 9.45
N GLN A 3 16.33 9.70 10.68
CA GLN A 3 17.31 8.91 11.43
C GLN A 3 16.89 8.91 12.89
N GLY A 4 16.97 7.76 13.54
CA GLY A 4 16.57 7.62 14.92
C GLY A 4 16.52 6.17 15.36
N GLU A 5 15.74 5.92 16.40
CA GLU A 5 15.64 4.62 17.03
C GLU A 5 14.17 4.19 17.15
N ILE A 6 13.89 2.92 16.92
CA ILE A 6 12.57 2.31 17.14
C ILE A 6 12.75 1.05 17.96
N LYS A 7 12.25 1.04 19.21
CA LYS A 7 12.40 -0.11 20.13
C LYS A 7 13.86 -0.58 20.23
N ASP A 8 14.76 0.34 20.56
CA ASP A 8 16.20 0.10 20.69
C ASP A 8 16.92 -0.29 19.37
N LEU A 9 16.22 -0.28 18.23
CA LEU A 9 16.79 -0.50 16.91
C LEU A 9 17.20 0.84 16.28
N SER A 10 18.51 1.07 16.17
CA SER A 10 19.07 2.21 15.44
C SER A 10 18.84 2.08 13.94
N LEU A 11 18.32 3.15 13.34
CA LEU A 11 17.86 3.16 11.96
C LEU A 11 18.23 4.46 11.23
N HIS A 12 18.59 4.31 9.97
CA HIS A 12 18.71 5.40 9.02
C HIS A 12 17.80 5.12 7.82
N VAL A 13 16.87 6.02 7.53
CA VAL A 13 15.95 5.92 6.38
C VAL A 13 16.37 6.92 5.31
N CYS A 14 16.58 6.41 4.09
CA CYS A 14 17.00 7.17 2.93
C CYS A 14 16.29 6.72 1.65
N VAL A 15 16.27 7.59 0.64
CA VAL A 15 16.01 7.18 -0.76
C VAL A 15 17.14 6.22 -1.16
N LEU A 16 16.80 5.11 -1.79
CA LEU A 16 17.78 4.17 -2.31
C LEU A 16 18.12 4.47 -3.77
N GLY A 17 19.36 4.15 -4.16
CA GLY A 17 19.85 4.32 -5.52
C GLY A 17 20.22 2.99 -6.18
N LEU A 18 20.66 3.04 -7.44
CA LEU A 18 21.04 1.85 -8.22
C LEU A 18 22.12 1.00 -7.54
N SER A 19 23.00 1.61 -6.74
CA SER A 19 24.02 0.88 -5.96
C SER A 19 23.44 -0.03 -4.89
N ASP A 20 22.21 0.20 -4.43
CA ASP A 20 21.53 -0.59 -3.40
C ASP A 20 20.78 -1.81 -3.98
N LEU A 21 20.67 -1.92 -5.32
CA LEU A 21 19.92 -2.97 -6.01
C LEU A 21 20.30 -4.41 -5.57
N PRO A 22 21.60 -4.79 -5.44
CA PRO A 22 21.96 -6.13 -5.00
C PRO A 22 21.41 -6.47 -3.61
N GLU A 23 21.41 -5.50 -2.69
CA GLU A 23 20.93 -5.70 -1.33
C GLU A 23 19.40 -5.72 -1.27
N LEU A 24 18.71 -4.93 -2.10
CA LEU A 24 17.26 -4.98 -2.25
C LEU A 24 16.77 -6.36 -2.71
N LEU A 25 17.42 -6.93 -3.72
CA LEU A 25 17.11 -8.27 -4.21
C LEU A 25 17.32 -9.31 -3.10
N ALA A 26 18.43 -9.23 -2.36
CA ALA A 26 18.70 -10.15 -1.25
C ALA A 26 17.64 -10.07 -0.13
N VAL A 27 17.21 -8.86 0.23
CA VAL A 27 16.13 -8.66 1.21
C VAL A 27 14.81 -9.22 0.69
N GLN A 28 14.48 -8.98 -0.58
CA GLN A 28 13.28 -9.54 -1.20
C GLN A 28 13.29 -11.08 -1.16
N ASP A 29 14.38 -11.71 -1.58
CA ASP A 29 14.52 -13.16 -1.61
C ASP A 29 14.38 -13.76 -0.20
N THR A 30 15.00 -13.13 0.80
CA THR A 30 14.90 -13.54 2.19
C THR A 30 13.46 -13.45 2.70
N VAL A 31 12.73 -12.38 2.34
CA VAL A 31 11.32 -12.22 2.70
C VAL A 31 10.49 -13.32 2.05
N ILE A 32 10.65 -13.58 0.75
CA ILE A 32 9.92 -14.62 0.01
C ILE A 32 10.13 -16.00 0.64
N GLN A 33 11.38 -16.36 0.94
CA GLN A 33 11.73 -17.64 1.56
C GLN A 33 11.10 -17.83 2.95
N ALA A 34 10.78 -16.73 3.64
CA ALA A 34 10.17 -16.74 4.96
C ALA A 34 8.64 -16.54 4.94
N LEU A 35 7.99 -16.53 3.77
CA LEU A 35 6.53 -16.50 3.67
C LEU A 35 5.96 -17.90 3.79
N ALA A 36 4.84 -18.02 4.52
CA ALA A 36 4.09 -19.27 4.59
C ALA A 36 3.39 -19.60 3.26
N GLU A 37 3.00 -18.57 2.50
CA GLU A 37 2.27 -18.65 1.23
C GLU A 37 2.95 -17.77 0.17
N PRO A 38 4.15 -18.16 -0.33
CA PRO A 38 4.91 -17.36 -1.29
C PRO A 38 4.16 -17.11 -2.61
N GLU A 39 3.23 -17.98 -3.01
CA GLU A 39 2.38 -17.85 -4.19
C GLU A 39 1.44 -16.64 -4.16
N HIS A 40 1.24 -16.04 -3.00
CA HIS A 40 0.46 -14.83 -2.81
C HIS A 40 1.29 -13.55 -2.87
N TYR A 41 2.62 -13.66 -2.90
CA TYR A 41 3.54 -12.55 -3.02
C TYR A 41 4.05 -12.41 -4.45
N GLN A 42 4.00 -11.19 -4.97
CA GLN A 42 4.57 -10.86 -6.27
C GLN A 42 5.90 -10.15 -6.04
N SER A 43 6.99 -10.82 -6.45
CA SER A 43 8.32 -10.25 -6.45
C SER A 43 8.48 -9.19 -7.53
N LEU A 44 9.22 -8.12 -7.23
CA LEU A 44 9.65 -7.18 -8.25
C LEU A 44 10.82 -7.77 -9.02
N SER A 45 10.80 -7.58 -10.35
CA SER A 45 11.91 -7.90 -11.24
C SER A 45 13.05 -6.88 -11.07
N VAL A 46 14.21 -7.19 -11.65
CA VAL A 46 15.36 -6.28 -11.68
C VAL A 46 15.01 -4.98 -12.43
N GLU A 47 14.26 -5.09 -13.53
CA GLU A 47 13.80 -3.96 -14.33
C GLU A 47 12.84 -3.07 -13.53
N GLU A 48 11.91 -3.68 -12.78
CA GLU A 48 10.98 -2.95 -11.92
C GLU A 48 11.73 -2.22 -10.79
N PHE A 49 12.67 -2.89 -10.10
CA PHE A 49 13.51 -2.21 -9.12
C PHE A 49 14.34 -1.08 -9.73
N THR A 50 14.95 -1.31 -10.89
CA THR A 50 15.76 -0.30 -11.59
C THR A 50 14.91 0.94 -11.91
N LYS A 51 13.66 0.75 -12.35
CA LYS A 51 12.72 1.84 -12.57
C LYS A 51 12.42 2.59 -11.28
N LEU A 52 12.05 1.89 -10.20
CA LEU A 52 11.72 2.51 -8.91
C LEU A 52 12.89 3.31 -8.30
N LEU A 53 14.12 2.80 -8.46
CA LEU A 53 15.35 3.46 -8.02
C LEU A 53 15.65 4.70 -8.86
N THR A 54 15.41 4.64 -10.17
CA THR A 54 15.60 5.77 -11.09
C THR A 54 14.56 6.87 -10.84
N ASP A 55 13.31 6.48 -10.61
CA ASP A 55 12.21 7.39 -10.32
C ASP A 55 12.28 7.97 -8.89
N GLN A 56 13.23 7.52 -8.07
CA GLN A 56 13.44 7.92 -6.67
C GLN A 56 12.19 7.71 -5.78
N THR A 57 11.41 6.68 -6.09
CA THR A 57 10.17 6.35 -5.38
C THR A 57 10.33 5.18 -4.41
N LEU A 58 11.57 4.76 -4.14
CA LEU A 58 11.91 3.65 -3.25
C LEU A 58 12.77 4.13 -2.10
N ILE A 59 12.35 3.79 -0.87
CA ILE A 59 13.06 4.13 0.36
C ILE A 59 13.43 2.87 1.13
N GLY A 60 14.56 2.92 1.82
CA GLY A 60 15.07 1.82 2.62
C GLY A 60 15.34 2.24 4.06
N ALA A 61 15.04 1.36 5.02
CA ALA A 61 15.55 1.44 6.37
C ALA A 61 16.85 0.64 6.47
N LYS A 62 17.93 1.31 6.87
CA LYS A 62 19.23 0.69 7.12
C LYS A 62 19.50 0.59 8.62
N SER A 63 20.03 -0.56 9.05
CA SER A 63 20.59 -0.76 10.38
C SER A 63 21.98 -1.38 10.26
N ASN A 64 22.97 -0.83 10.99
CA ASN A 64 24.38 -1.23 10.86
C ASN A 64 24.89 -1.24 9.40
N GLY A 65 24.45 -0.27 8.60
CA GLY A 65 24.82 -0.13 7.19
C GLY A 65 24.10 -1.06 6.22
N ARG A 66 23.23 -1.97 6.69
CA ARG A 66 22.49 -2.93 5.86
C ARG A 66 21.03 -2.56 5.73
N ILE A 67 20.44 -2.75 4.55
CA ILE A 67 19.00 -2.61 4.32
C ILE A 67 18.28 -3.76 5.03
N ILE A 68 17.39 -3.41 5.95
CA ILE A 68 16.58 -4.38 6.69
C ILE A 68 15.09 -4.29 6.32
N ALA A 69 14.68 -3.23 5.65
CA ALA A 69 13.34 -3.06 5.12
C ALA A 69 13.36 -2.04 3.99
N PHE A 70 12.42 -2.17 3.05
CA PHE A 70 12.20 -1.17 2.02
C PHE A 70 10.72 -1.03 1.69
N ARG A 71 10.36 0.13 1.14
CA ARG A 71 9.01 0.43 0.65
C ARG A 71 9.12 1.24 -0.63
N ALA A 72 8.26 0.94 -1.59
CA ALA A 72 8.23 1.61 -2.87
C ALA A 72 6.85 2.15 -3.22
N MET A 73 6.84 3.26 -3.94
CA MET A 73 5.71 3.72 -4.72
C MET A 73 6.02 3.53 -6.21
N LEU A 74 5.04 3.13 -7.00
CA LEU A 74 5.17 2.93 -8.43
C LEU A 74 4.39 4.03 -9.17
N ILE A 75 5.01 4.66 -10.16
CA ILE A 75 4.27 5.43 -11.16
C ILE A 75 3.74 4.41 -12.18
N PRO A 76 2.43 4.10 -12.16
CA PRO A 76 1.87 3.05 -12.99
C PRO A 76 1.84 3.45 -14.47
N PRO A 77 1.89 2.48 -15.40
CA PRO A 77 1.55 2.74 -16.79
C PRO A 77 0.05 3.05 -16.90
N ILE A 78 -0.32 3.94 -17.84
CA ILE A 78 -1.73 4.22 -18.14
C ILE A 78 -2.25 3.13 -19.09
N ASP A 79 -2.79 2.06 -18.51
CA ASP A 79 -3.34 0.91 -19.22
C ASP A 79 -4.79 0.63 -18.82
N ALA A 80 -5.46 -0.33 -19.48
CA ALA A 80 -6.85 -0.72 -19.23
C ALA A 80 -7.17 -1.01 -17.75
N GLU A 81 -6.19 -1.54 -17.02
CA GLU A 81 -6.30 -2.02 -15.64
C GLU A 81 -5.92 -0.96 -14.59
N HIS A 82 -5.75 0.29 -15.01
CA HIS A 82 -5.33 1.36 -14.13
C HIS A 82 -6.31 1.60 -12.97
N LEU A 83 -5.81 1.54 -11.72
CA LEU A 83 -6.60 1.63 -10.48
C LEU A 83 -7.32 2.96 -10.34
N GLY A 84 -6.80 4.03 -10.96
CA GLY A 84 -7.50 5.32 -11.02
C GLY A 84 -8.89 5.18 -11.66
N ARG A 85 -9.03 4.37 -12.71
CA ARG A 85 -10.34 4.13 -13.34
C ARG A 85 -11.27 3.34 -12.44
N ASP A 86 -10.72 2.42 -11.66
CA ASP A 86 -11.51 1.61 -10.73
C ASP A 86 -12.15 2.41 -9.60
N ILE A 87 -11.54 3.54 -9.21
CA ILE A 87 -12.08 4.48 -8.23
C ILE A 87 -12.79 5.68 -8.85
N GLY A 88 -12.96 5.70 -10.18
CA GLY A 88 -13.61 6.81 -10.90
C GLY A 88 -12.79 8.10 -11.00
N TRP A 89 -11.45 8.02 -10.93
CA TRP A 89 -10.56 9.15 -11.16
C TRP A 89 -10.62 9.63 -12.62
N PRO A 90 -10.52 10.95 -12.90
CA PRO A 90 -10.59 11.47 -14.26
C PRO A 90 -9.54 10.87 -15.20
N GLU A 91 -9.96 10.54 -16.42
CA GLU A 91 -9.11 9.89 -17.44
C GLU A 91 -7.92 10.75 -17.85
N ASP A 92 -8.13 12.05 -17.97
CA ASP A 92 -7.11 13.07 -18.28
C ASP A 92 -6.16 13.35 -17.10
N SER A 93 -6.41 12.73 -15.94
CA SER A 93 -5.63 12.92 -14.71
C SER A 93 -5.00 11.61 -14.20
N LEU A 94 -5.01 10.54 -15.00
CA LEU A 94 -4.46 9.23 -14.59
C LEU A 94 -2.95 9.26 -14.37
N GLU A 95 -2.22 10.12 -15.07
CA GLU A 95 -0.77 10.34 -14.88
C GLU A 95 -0.41 10.88 -13.48
N ARG A 96 -1.39 11.43 -12.76
CA ARG A 96 -1.24 11.99 -11.40
C ARG A 96 -1.56 10.95 -10.32
N VAL A 97 -1.74 9.68 -10.69
CA VAL A 97 -1.98 8.56 -9.79
C VAL A 97 -0.66 7.86 -9.47
N LEU A 98 -0.43 7.57 -8.20
CA LEU A 98 0.72 6.81 -7.73
C LEU A 98 0.26 5.52 -7.05
N TYR A 99 0.94 4.41 -7.25
CA TYR A 99 0.62 3.14 -6.58
C TYR A 99 1.52 2.89 -5.39
N GLN A 100 0.94 2.44 -4.29
CA GLN A 100 1.68 1.92 -3.16
C GLN A 100 1.83 0.40 -3.31
N GLU A 101 2.97 0.00 -3.90
CA GLU A 101 3.15 -1.34 -4.47
C GLU A 101 3.69 -2.36 -3.45
N VAL A 102 4.90 -2.12 -2.92
CA VAL A 102 5.66 -3.15 -2.18
C VAL A 102 6.17 -2.63 -0.85
N THR A 103 6.07 -3.47 0.18
CA THR A 103 6.76 -3.29 1.46
C THR A 103 7.34 -4.60 1.93
N ASN A 104 8.67 -4.62 2.08
CA ASN A 104 9.40 -5.77 2.55
C ASN A 104 10.13 -5.43 3.83
N VAL A 105 9.97 -6.29 4.83
CA VAL A 105 10.67 -6.21 6.11
C VAL A 105 11.36 -7.53 6.34
N HIS A 106 12.68 -7.50 6.48
CA HIS A 106 13.48 -8.67 6.76
C HIS A 106 12.92 -9.42 7.98
N PRO A 107 12.79 -10.77 7.94
CA PRO A 107 12.08 -11.56 8.95
C PRO A 107 12.50 -11.27 10.39
N ASP A 108 13.80 -11.14 10.64
CA ASP A 108 14.38 -10.84 11.97
C ASP A 108 13.97 -9.48 12.55
N PHE A 109 13.45 -8.58 11.71
CA PHE A 109 13.04 -7.23 12.08
C PHE A 109 11.51 -7.04 11.98
N ARG A 110 10.75 -8.13 11.88
CA ARG A 110 9.30 -8.11 12.03
C ARG A 110 8.92 -7.69 13.46
N GLY A 111 7.76 -7.05 13.60
CA GLY A 111 7.28 -6.57 14.91
C GLY A 111 7.86 -5.23 15.38
N TYR A 112 8.87 -4.67 14.69
CA TYR A 112 9.39 -3.32 14.97
C TYR A 112 8.52 -2.19 14.42
N GLY A 113 7.47 -2.51 13.64
CA GLY A 113 6.58 -1.49 13.05
C GLY A 113 7.17 -0.78 11.82
N LEU A 114 8.23 -1.33 11.22
CA LEU A 114 8.95 -0.74 10.09
C LEU A 114 8.06 -0.51 8.87
N GLN A 115 7.13 -1.42 8.57
CA GLN A 115 6.19 -1.26 7.46
C GLN A 115 5.39 0.04 7.57
N THR A 116 4.77 0.28 8.73
CA THR A 116 3.98 1.50 8.98
C THR A 116 4.86 2.74 9.07
N HIS A 117 6.05 2.63 9.69
CA HIS A 117 6.98 3.75 9.80
C HIS A 117 7.46 4.23 8.42
N LEU A 118 7.95 3.31 7.58
CA LEU A 118 8.34 3.62 6.19
C LEU A 118 7.15 4.13 5.38
N GLY A 119 5.96 3.54 5.58
CA GLY A 119 4.72 4.01 4.96
C GLY A 119 4.44 5.48 5.26
N LYS A 120 4.55 5.90 6.53
CA LYS A 120 4.31 7.30 6.94
C LYS A 120 5.33 8.25 6.33
N LEU A 121 6.63 7.89 6.32
CA LEU A 121 7.67 8.72 5.73
C LEU A 121 7.45 8.92 4.23
N LEU A 122 7.13 7.84 3.51
CA LEU A 122 6.91 7.90 2.07
C LEU A 122 5.63 8.66 1.72
N MET A 123 4.56 8.46 2.50
CA MET A 123 3.33 9.25 2.34
C MET A 123 3.57 10.74 2.56
N ALA A 124 4.32 11.13 3.61
CA ALA A 124 4.62 12.54 3.87
C ALA A 124 5.43 13.17 2.72
N GLN A 125 6.34 12.41 2.09
CA GLN A 125 7.06 12.87 0.91
C GLN A 125 6.12 13.07 -0.28
N VAL A 126 5.24 12.10 -0.55
CA VAL A 126 4.30 12.16 -1.68
C VAL A 126 3.24 13.24 -1.50
N GLU A 127 2.79 13.48 -0.27
CA GLU A 127 1.84 14.58 0.06
C GLU A 127 2.44 15.96 -0.24
N SER A 128 3.76 16.10 -0.29
CA SER A 128 4.46 17.34 -0.67
C SER A 128 4.84 17.41 -2.16
N ASP A 129 4.49 16.40 -2.96
CA ASP A 129 4.87 16.30 -4.37
C ASP A 129 3.67 16.65 -5.28
N ASP A 130 3.71 17.85 -5.87
CA ASP A 130 2.63 18.39 -6.73
C ASP A 130 2.41 17.61 -8.04
N ARG A 131 3.26 16.61 -8.34
CA ARG A 131 3.07 15.74 -9.51
C ARG A 131 1.91 14.77 -9.33
N PHE A 132 1.52 14.46 -8.09
CA PHE A 132 0.53 13.44 -7.80
C PHE A 132 -0.65 14.01 -7.02
N ASP A 133 -1.84 13.47 -7.27
CA ASP A 133 -3.08 13.85 -6.58
C ASP A 133 -3.67 12.72 -5.75
N VAL A 134 -3.37 11.47 -6.10
CA VAL A 134 -3.98 10.30 -5.46
C VAL A 134 -2.99 9.15 -5.39
N VAL A 135 -2.97 8.49 -4.23
CA VAL A 135 -2.25 7.23 -4.04
C VAL A 135 -3.25 6.08 -4.02
N CYS A 136 -3.03 5.06 -4.84
CA CYS A 136 -3.83 3.84 -4.91
C CYS A 136 -3.06 2.62 -4.42
N ALA A 137 -3.76 1.56 -4.02
CA ALA A 137 -3.16 0.26 -3.72
C ALA A 137 -4.20 -0.85 -3.89
N THR A 138 -3.75 -2.09 -4.13
CA THR A 138 -4.62 -3.26 -4.03
C THR A 138 -4.30 -4.09 -2.80
N VAL A 139 -5.33 -4.66 -2.17
CA VAL A 139 -5.17 -5.58 -1.04
C VAL A 139 -6.14 -6.74 -1.17
N ALA A 140 -5.68 -7.97 -0.94
CA ALA A 140 -6.57 -9.12 -0.85
C ALA A 140 -7.57 -8.94 0.30
N PRO A 141 -8.86 -9.27 0.13
CA PRO A 141 -9.76 -9.46 1.25
C PRO A 141 -9.14 -10.45 2.25
N PHE A 142 -9.32 -10.18 3.55
CA PHE A 142 -8.74 -10.94 4.66
C PHE A 142 -7.22 -10.92 4.79
N ASN A 143 -6.47 -10.17 3.97
CA ASN A 143 -5.09 -9.81 4.29
C ASN A 143 -5.08 -8.70 5.36
N ILE A 144 -5.43 -9.10 6.59
CA ILE A 144 -5.66 -8.22 7.73
C ILE A 144 -4.46 -7.30 8.01
N PRO A 145 -3.19 -7.77 8.00
CA PRO A 145 -2.05 -6.88 8.21
C PRO A 145 -1.98 -5.76 7.17
N SER A 146 -2.18 -6.07 5.90
CA SER A 146 -2.11 -5.09 4.81
C SER A 146 -3.27 -4.12 4.86
N MET A 147 -4.49 -4.58 5.14
CA MET A 147 -5.65 -3.70 5.28
C MET A 147 -5.46 -2.71 6.44
N LYS A 148 -4.99 -3.18 7.60
CA LYS A 148 -4.66 -2.32 8.75
C LYS A 148 -3.60 -1.27 8.40
N ASP A 149 -2.56 -1.66 7.67
CA ASP A 149 -1.52 -0.73 7.18
C ASP A 149 -2.15 0.37 6.30
N LYS A 150 -2.98 0.01 5.32
CA LYS A 150 -3.61 0.98 4.41
C LYS A 150 -4.54 1.95 5.15
N PHE A 151 -5.40 1.46 6.04
CA PHE A 151 -6.24 2.33 6.87
C PHE A 151 -5.42 3.23 7.80
N THR A 152 -4.34 2.72 8.39
CA THR A 152 -3.44 3.51 9.26
C THR A 152 -2.74 4.63 8.51
N LEU A 153 -2.49 4.45 7.20
CA LEU A 153 -1.92 5.47 6.32
C LEU A 153 -2.98 6.44 5.76
N GLY A 154 -4.25 6.27 6.16
CA GLY A 154 -5.37 7.12 5.75
C GLY A 154 -5.94 6.79 4.37
N LEU A 155 -5.61 5.63 3.80
CA LEU A 155 -6.28 5.15 2.60
C LEU A 155 -7.65 4.57 2.95
N ARG A 156 -8.56 4.67 1.99
CA ARG A 156 -9.95 4.23 2.06
C ARG A 156 -10.28 3.30 0.90
N ILE A 157 -11.24 2.41 1.05
CA ILE A 157 -11.65 1.47 0.00
C ILE A 157 -12.62 2.17 -0.94
N GLY A 158 -12.24 2.31 -2.21
CA GLY A 158 -13.09 2.88 -3.27
C GLY A 158 -13.74 1.82 -4.16
N ALA A 159 -13.16 0.62 -4.25
CA ALA A 159 -13.74 -0.47 -5.03
C ALA A 159 -13.36 -1.86 -4.49
N LEU A 160 -14.14 -2.87 -4.86
CA LEU A 160 -13.87 -4.29 -4.65
C LEU A 160 -14.06 -4.99 -6.01
N LYS A 161 -12.96 -5.42 -6.64
CA LYS A 161 -12.96 -5.94 -8.02
C LYS A 161 -11.99 -7.10 -8.20
N GLU A 162 -12.22 -7.90 -9.23
CA GLU A 162 -11.24 -8.89 -9.68
C GLU A 162 -10.07 -8.19 -10.36
N LYS A 163 -8.84 -8.58 -10.00
CA LYS A 163 -7.58 -8.13 -10.58
C LYS A 163 -6.63 -9.32 -10.71
N TYR A 164 -5.61 -9.23 -11.55
CA TYR A 164 -4.51 -10.21 -11.61
C TYR A 164 -4.98 -11.67 -11.80
N GLY A 165 -5.78 -11.91 -12.84
CA GLY A 165 -6.28 -13.24 -13.17
C GLY A 165 -7.44 -13.70 -12.27
N GLY A 166 -8.41 -12.82 -12.02
CA GLY A 166 -9.65 -13.16 -11.29
C GLY A 166 -9.54 -13.11 -9.76
N LYS A 167 -8.41 -12.62 -9.21
CA LYS A 167 -8.25 -12.50 -7.76
C LYS A 167 -8.98 -11.25 -7.25
N LEU A 168 -9.91 -11.45 -6.33
CA LEU A 168 -10.64 -10.34 -5.73
C LEU A 168 -9.69 -9.45 -4.90
N ARG A 169 -9.74 -8.13 -5.12
CA ARG A 169 -8.94 -7.11 -4.42
C ARG A 169 -9.81 -5.94 -4.00
N TYR A 170 -9.58 -5.47 -2.77
CA TYR A 170 -9.94 -4.09 -2.42
C TYR A 170 -8.99 -3.14 -3.12
N ILE A 171 -9.55 -2.09 -3.70
CA ILE A 171 -8.81 -0.99 -4.28
C ILE A 171 -8.90 0.16 -3.29
N PHE A 172 -7.77 0.37 -2.62
CA PHE A 172 -7.58 1.45 -1.67
C PHE A 172 -7.12 2.70 -2.40
N TYR A 173 -7.53 3.87 -1.92
CA TYR A 173 -7.05 5.14 -2.41
C TYR A 173 -6.98 6.21 -1.31
N LYS A 174 -6.15 7.23 -1.53
CA LYS A 174 -6.11 8.47 -0.74
C LYS A 174 -5.84 9.65 -1.66
N GLU A 175 -6.78 10.58 -1.70
CA GLU A 175 -6.56 11.90 -2.28
C GLU A 175 -5.57 12.68 -1.39
N LEU A 176 -4.51 13.24 -1.99
CA LEU A 176 -3.41 13.89 -1.28
C LEU A 176 -3.76 15.32 -0.87
N HIS A 177 -4.48 16.04 -1.75
CA HIS A 177 -4.75 17.48 -1.59
C HIS A 177 -6.18 17.79 -1.17
N ARG A 178 -6.96 16.77 -0.80
CA ARG A 178 -8.37 16.90 -0.42
C ARG A 178 -8.68 16.11 0.84
N SER A 179 -9.30 16.79 1.80
CA SER A 179 -9.88 16.13 2.97
C SER A 179 -11.22 15.52 2.61
N TRP A 180 -11.41 14.26 2.99
CA TRP A 180 -12.68 13.57 2.87
C TRP A 180 -13.58 13.87 4.06
N HIS A 181 -14.86 14.10 3.77
CA HIS A 181 -15.87 14.46 4.75
C HIS A 181 -17.12 13.60 4.49
N PRO A 182 -17.45 12.64 5.39
CA PRO A 182 -18.67 11.86 5.26
C PRO A 182 -19.92 12.68 5.58
N THR A 183 -21.05 12.25 5.02
CA THR A 183 -22.41 12.76 5.27
C THR A 183 -23.07 12.20 6.54
N SER A 184 -22.33 11.43 7.35
CA SER A 184 -22.69 10.77 8.63
C SER A 184 -23.38 9.41 8.57
N GLU A 185 -23.70 8.89 7.38
CA GLU A 185 -24.21 7.53 7.26
C GLU A 185 -23.09 6.50 7.48
N VAL A 186 -23.38 5.45 8.26
CA VAL A 186 -22.43 4.38 8.61
C VAL A 186 -23.08 3.02 8.37
N MET A 187 -22.36 2.11 7.73
CA MET A 187 -22.76 0.73 7.52
C MET A 187 -21.58 -0.20 7.81
N ASP A 188 -21.78 -1.17 8.70
CA ASP A 188 -20.77 -2.17 9.03
C ASP A 188 -21.14 -3.49 8.33
N LEU A 189 -20.29 -3.96 7.41
CA LEU A 189 -20.52 -5.21 6.67
C LEU A 189 -19.43 -6.25 6.94
N PRO A 190 -19.78 -7.53 7.19
CA PRO A 190 -18.82 -8.62 7.19
C PRO A 190 -18.08 -8.72 5.85
N MET A 191 -16.76 -8.89 5.88
CA MET A 191 -15.93 -9.05 4.66
C MET A 191 -16.37 -10.20 3.76
N LYS A 192 -17.08 -11.20 4.32
CA LYS A 192 -17.67 -12.32 3.57
C LYS A 192 -18.83 -11.91 2.66
N GLU A 193 -19.51 -10.80 2.94
CA GLU A 193 -20.67 -10.30 2.18
C GLU A 193 -20.19 -9.50 0.95
N ARG A 194 -19.50 -10.18 0.03
CA ARG A 194 -18.82 -9.55 -1.12
C ARG A 194 -19.78 -8.75 -2.00
N MET A 195 -20.94 -9.32 -2.34
CA MET A 195 -21.92 -8.67 -3.22
C MET A 195 -22.45 -7.35 -2.63
N LYS A 196 -22.77 -7.33 -1.35
CA LYS A 196 -23.24 -6.11 -0.67
C LYS A 196 -22.16 -5.05 -0.59
N GLN A 197 -20.91 -5.44 -0.35
CA GLN A 197 -19.79 -4.52 -0.35
C GLN A 197 -19.59 -3.87 -1.73
N VAL A 198 -19.71 -4.65 -2.81
CA VAL A 198 -19.67 -4.12 -4.19
C VAL A 198 -20.81 -3.13 -4.43
N GLU A 199 -22.03 -3.46 -4.01
CA GLU A 199 -23.21 -2.59 -4.16
C GLU A 199 -23.05 -1.26 -3.42
N LEU A 200 -22.57 -1.28 -2.17
CA LEU A 200 -22.30 -0.06 -1.41
C LEU A 200 -21.26 0.82 -2.13
N LEU A 201 -20.14 0.23 -2.54
CA LEU A 201 -19.07 0.97 -3.23
C LEU A 201 -19.56 1.59 -4.54
N GLN A 202 -20.37 0.87 -5.32
CA GLN A 202 -20.97 1.39 -6.57
C GLN A 202 -22.00 2.50 -6.33
N THR A 203 -22.61 2.57 -5.15
CA THR A 203 -23.60 3.60 -4.79
C THR A 203 -22.98 4.77 -4.01
N GLY A 204 -21.65 4.88 -4.04
CA GLY A 204 -20.89 6.02 -3.51
C GLY A 204 -20.45 5.89 -2.05
N TRP A 205 -20.65 4.73 -1.41
CA TRP A 205 -20.09 4.49 -0.09
C TRP A 205 -18.59 4.21 -0.19
N ILE A 206 -17.86 4.56 0.87
CA ILE A 206 -16.41 4.41 0.96
C ILE A 206 -16.07 3.57 2.20
N GLY A 207 -15.21 2.57 2.05
CA GLY A 207 -14.74 1.79 3.19
C GLY A 207 -13.68 2.57 3.98
N THR A 208 -13.94 2.88 5.25
CA THR A 208 -13.11 3.79 6.07
C THR A 208 -12.35 3.09 7.18
N GLY A 209 -12.73 1.87 7.52
CA GLY A 209 -12.07 1.13 8.58
C GLY A 209 -12.43 -0.34 8.58
N MET A 210 -11.84 -1.05 9.52
CA MET A 210 -12.13 -2.46 9.75
C MET A 210 -12.02 -2.80 11.22
N MET A 211 -12.77 -3.81 11.64
CA MET A 211 -12.76 -4.30 13.01
C MET A 211 -13.06 -5.80 13.05
N LYS A 212 -12.63 -6.45 14.14
CA LYS A 212 -13.02 -7.82 14.43
C LYS A 212 -14.22 -7.79 15.37
N GLN A 213 -15.31 -8.45 15.00
CA GLN A 213 -16.49 -8.65 15.85
C GLN A 213 -16.77 -10.15 15.94
N GLY A 214 -16.59 -10.73 17.13
CA GLY A 214 -16.58 -12.19 17.30
C GLY A 214 -15.55 -12.84 16.38
N GLU A 215 -15.97 -13.84 15.60
CA GLU A 215 -15.13 -14.54 14.63
C GLU A 215 -15.07 -13.87 13.24
N GLN A 216 -15.74 -12.73 13.05
CA GLN A 216 -15.86 -12.09 11.74
C GLN A 216 -15.01 -10.82 11.66
N TRP A 217 -14.43 -10.61 10.49
CA TRP A 217 -13.87 -9.32 10.09
C TRP A 217 -14.92 -8.51 9.36
N ILE A 218 -15.07 -7.26 9.79
CA ILE A 218 -16.06 -6.32 9.30
C ILE A 218 -15.32 -5.11 8.73
N VAL A 219 -15.83 -4.59 7.61
CA VAL A 219 -15.43 -3.31 7.03
C VAL A 219 -16.52 -2.30 7.35
N ARG A 220 -16.10 -1.14 7.86
CA ARG A 220 -16.96 0.02 8.03
C ARG A 220 -17.00 0.80 6.73
N TYR A 221 -18.21 1.10 6.29
CA TYR A 221 -18.50 1.95 5.15
C TYR A 221 -19.17 3.24 5.63
N GLU A 222 -18.79 4.34 5.03
CA GLU A 222 -19.36 5.66 5.29
C GLU A 222 -19.70 6.33 3.96
N LYS A 223 -20.77 7.14 3.96
CA LYS A 223 -21.20 7.92 2.81
C LYS A 223 -21.08 9.40 3.13
#